data_AF-A0A956RSV7-F1
#
_entry.id   AF-A0A956RSV7-F1
#
_cell.length_a   1.000
_cell.length_b   1.000
_cell.length_c   1.000
_cell.angle_alpha   90.00
_cell.angle_beta   90.00
_cell.angle_gamma   90.00
#
_symmetry.space_group_name_H-M   'P 1'
#
loop_
_entity.id
_entity.type
_entity.pdbx_description
1 polymer ?
#
loop_
_entity_poly.entity_id
_entity_poly.type
_entity_poly.pdbx_seq_one_letter_code
_entity_poly.pdbx_strand_id
1 'polypeptide(L)'
;MLNDRSVAYTSPEAPAIPARVDLLGTPLDPVTMAEAVARIDDAILSHRMLRHVAMNAAKLVATQRDPLLRWSVETAGLVTA
;
A
#
# COMPACT_ATOMS: atom_id res chain seq x y z
N MET A 1 31.56 -4.38 -11.95
CA MET A 1 31.05 -4.96 -10.68
C MET A 1 29.53 -4.83 -10.69
N LEU A 2 28.85 -5.84 -11.26
CA LEU A 2 27.39 -5.94 -11.17
C LEU A 2 27.06 -6.53 -9.80
N ASN A 3 26.28 -5.78 -9.04
CA ASN A 3 25.90 -6.12 -7.68
C ASN A 3 24.92 -7.31 -7.71
N ASP A 4 25.43 -8.50 -7.43
CA ASP A 4 24.66 -9.72 -7.18
C ASP A 4 23.76 -9.48 -5.96
N ARG A 5 22.47 -9.21 -6.21
CA ARG A 5 21.42 -9.18 -5.20
C ARG A 5 20.51 -10.38 -5.38
N SER A 6 21.06 -11.57 -5.22
CA SER A 6 20.29 -12.76 -4.88
C SER A 6 19.85 -12.71 -3.40
N VAL A 7 19.08 -11.67 -3.03
CA VAL A 7 18.24 -11.78 -1.84
C VAL A 7 16.99 -12.50 -2.29
N ALA A 8 16.93 -13.81 -2.04
CA ALA A 8 15.70 -14.56 -2.19
C ALA A 8 14.69 -13.99 -1.20
N TYR A 9 13.79 -13.11 -1.67
CA TYR A 9 12.59 -12.75 -0.95
C TYR A 9 11.72 -13.99 -0.98
N THR A 10 11.85 -14.85 0.03
CA THR A 10 10.90 -15.95 0.22
C THR A 10 9.54 -15.29 0.45
N SER A 11 8.67 -15.33 -0.55
CA SER A 11 7.28 -14.89 -0.37
C SER A 11 6.71 -15.64 0.83
N PRO A 12 6.27 -14.95 1.90
CA PRO A 12 5.35 -15.59 2.81
C PRO A 12 4.14 -16.05 1.99
N GLU A 13 3.56 -17.17 2.39
CA GLU A 13 2.21 -17.57 1.96
C GLU A 13 1.34 -16.32 1.85
N ALA A 14 0.67 -16.12 0.70
CA ALA A 14 -0.04 -14.88 0.42
C ALA A 14 -0.94 -14.54 1.62
N PRO A 15 -0.62 -13.48 2.39
CA PRO A 15 -1.32 -13.23 3.64
C PRO A 15 -2.79 -13.03 3.31
N ALA A 16 -3.67 -13.61 4.13
CA ALA A 16 -5.10 -13.29 4.06
C ALA A 16 -5.22 -11.76 4.06
N ILE A 17 -5.83 -11.18 3.03
CA ILE A 17 -5.93 -9.74 2.89
C ILE A 17 -6.85 -9.24 4.02
N PRO A 18 -6.32 -8.57 5.06
CA PRO A 18 -7.20 -8.03 6.08
C PRO A 18 -8.10 -6.96 5.45
N ALA A 19 -9.34 -6.90 5.92
CA ALA A 19 -10.26 -5.86 5.50
C ALA A 19 -9.66 -4.48 5.80
N ARG A 20 -9.87 -3.51 4.90
CA ARG A 20 -9.46 -2.14 5.15
C ARG A 20 -10.11 -1.61 6.41
N VAL A 21 -9.35 -0.83 7.16
CA VAL A 21 -9.84 -0.12 8.34
C VAL A 21 -10.15 1.31 7.97
N ASP A 22 -11.22 1.86 8.55
CA ASP A 22 -11.51 3.28 8.47
C ASP A 22 -10.85 4.00 9.65
N LEU A 23 -9.98 4.96 9.35
CA LEU A 23 -9.40 5.86 10.33
C LEU A 23 -9.84 7.29 10.00
N LEU A 24 -10.76 7.84 10.80
CA LEU A 24 -11.30 9.19 10.62
C LEU A 24 -11.84 9.42 9.19
N GLY A 25 -12.58 8.44 8.64
CA GLY A 25 -13.13 8.53 7.29
C GLY A 25 -12.10 8.31 6.17
N THR A 26 -10.90 7.81 6.50
CA THR A 26 -9.81 7.51 5.55
C THR A 26 -9.52 6.01 5.53
N PRO A 27 -9.59 5.33 4.38
CA PRO A 27 -9.33 3.90 4.29
C PRO A 27 -7.84 3.58 4.38
N LEU A 28 -7.46 2.63 5.24
CA LEU A 28 -6.10 2.11 5.39
C LEU A 28 -6.07 0.59 5.24
N ASP A 29 -5.00 0.07 4.66
CA ASP A 29 -4.66 -1.34 4.59
C ASP A 29 -3.76 -1.70 5.79
N PRO A 30 -4.24 -2.52 6.75
CA PRO A 30 -3.47 -2.88 7.95
C PRO A 30 -2.46 -3.99 7.61
N VAL A 31 -1.40 -3.63 6.89
CA VAL A 31 -0.34 -4.55 6.45
C VAL A 31 1.01 -4.14 7.02
N THR A 32 1.86 -5.13 7.27
CA THR A 32 3.28 -4.92 7.52
C THR A 32 4.01 -4.48 6.26
N MET A 33 5.25 -4.02 6.40
CA MET A 33 6.10 -3.64 5.26
C MET A 33 6.33 -4.81 4.29
N ALA A 34 6.60 -6.01 4.83
CA ALA A 34 6.85 -7.20 4.00
C ALA A 34 5.61 -7.57 3.17
N GLU A 35 4.42 -7.49 3.75
CA GLU A 35 3.16 -7.75 3.06
C GLU A 35 2.83 -6.68 2.02
N ALA A 36 3.14 -5.40 2.31
CA ALA A 36 2.99 -4.32 1.35
C ALA A 36 3.90 -4.52 0.12
N VAL A 37 5.17 -4.88 0.34
CA VAL A 37 6.12 -5.20 -0.74
C VAL A 37 5.61 -6.39 -1.55
N ALA A 38 5.18 -7.47 -0.90
CA ALA A 38 4.64 -8.65 -1.58
C ALA A 38 3.43 -8.31 -2.47
N ARG A 39 2.53 -7.41 -2.04
CA ARG A 39 1.41 -6.93 -2.86
C ARG A 39 1.85 -6.12 -4.07
N ILE A 40 2.89 -5.31 -3.92
CA ILE A 40 3.47 -4.53 -5.02
C ILE A 40 4.14 -5.46 -6.03
N ASP A 41 4.90 -6.45 -5.55
CA ASP A 41 5.54 -7.46 -6.40
C ASP A 41 4.50 -8.26 -7.19
N ASP A 42 3.41 -8.71 -6.55
CA ASP A 42 2.31 -9.39 -7.25
C ASP A 42 1.68 -8.51 -8.35
N ALA A 43 1.47 -7.22 -8.08
CA ALA A 43 0.95 -6.29 -9.08
C ALA A 43 1.91 -6.11 -10.27
N ILE A 44 3.21 -6.01 -10.01
CA ILE A 44 4.26 -5.92 -11.04
C ILE A 44 4.29 -7.19 -11.89
N LEU A 45 4.37 -8.36 -11.25
CA LEU A 45 4.43 -9.67 -11.93
C LEU A 45 3.16 -9.95 -12.73
N SER A 46 2.02 -9.47 -12.26
CA SER A 46 0.74 -9.61 -12.94
C SER A 46 0.46 -8.50 -13.97
N HIS A 47 1.40 -7.60 -14.21
CA HIS A 47 1.24 -6.44 -15.10
C HIS A 47 -0.01 -5.58 -14.79
N ARG A 48 -0.40 -5.48 -13.51
CA ARG A 48 -1.53 -4.67 -13.05
C ARG A 48 -1.03 -3.36 -12.47
N MET A 49 -1.63 -2.25 -12.89
CA MET A 49 -1.36 -0.95 -12.28
C MET A 49 -1.87 -0.93 -10.84
N LEU A 50 -0.97 -0.66 -9.88
CA LEU A 50 -1.30 -0.47 -8.47
C LEU A 50 -0.83 0.90 -8.00
N ARG A 51 -1.76 1.77 -7.65
CA ARG A 51 -1.43 3.03 -6.97
C ARG A 51 -1.32 2.78 -5.47
N HIS A 52 -0.11 2.94 -4.96
CA HIS A 52 0.21 2.88 -3.54
C HIS A 52 0.29 4.28 -2.95
N VAL A 53 -0.33 4.47 -1.79
CA VAL A 53 -0.23 5.70 -0.99
C VAL A 53 0.35 5.37 0.37
N ALA A 54 1.49 5.97 0.68
CA ALA A 54 2.04 5.97 2.04
C ALA A 54 1.41 7.12 2.84
N MET A 55 0.49 6.76 3.74
CA MET A 55 -0.24 7.67 4.61
C MET A 55 0.58 8.03 5.84
N ASN A 56 0.44 9.28 6.29
CA ASN A 56 1.00 9.75 7.54
C ASN A 56 -0.03 10.65 8.23
N ALA A 57 0.22 11.04 9.47
CA ALA A 57 -0.72 11.87 10.22
C ALA A 57 -1.06 13.21 9.52
N ALA A 58 -0.06 13.86 8.90
CA ALA A 58 -0.28 15.13 8.20
C ALA A 58 -1.22 14.97 6.99
N LYS A 59 -1.07 13.89 6.21
CA LYS A 59 -1.94 13.57 5.08
C LYS A 59 -3.35 13.19 5.55
N LEU A 60 -3.48 12.49 6.67
CA LEU A 60 -4.78 12.18 7.27
C LEU A 60 -5.56 13.44 7.67
N VAL A 61 -4.86 14.48 8.13
CA VAL A 61 -5.47 15.79 8.40
C VAL A 61 -5.81 16.51 7.10
N ALA A 62 -4.92 16.45 6.10
CA ALA A 62 -5.12 17.12 4.82
C ALA A 62 -6.31 16.54 4.03
N THR A 63 -6.54 15.22 4.05
CA THR A 63 -7.67 14.57 3.36
C THR A 63 -9.04 15.07 3.86
N GLN A 64 -9.12 15.66 5.05
CA GLN A 64 -10.35 16.24 5.59
C GLN A 64 -10.76 17.55 4.91
N ARG A 65 -9.83 18.21 4.21
CA ARG A 65 -10.02 19.54 3.61
C ARG A 65 -9.70 19.58 2.12
N ASP A 66 -8.93 18.61 1.63
CA ASP A 66 -8.55 18.50 0.23
C ASP A 66 -9.32 17.34 -0.44
N PRO A 67 -10.36 17.63 -1.22
CA PRO A 67 -11.17 16.60 -1.87
C PRO A 67 -10.40 15.84 -2.96
N LEU A 68 -9.38 16.44 -3.58
CA LEU A 68 -8.57 15.76 -4.58
C LEU A 68 -7.62 14.75 -3.92
N LEU A 69 -7.00 15.13 -2.81
CA LEU A 69 -6.21 14.21 -2.01
C LEU A 69 -7.07 13.07 -1.47
N ARG A 70 -8.27 13.38 -0.97
CA ARG A 70 -9.25 12.39 -0.50
C ARG A 70 -9.58 11.37 -1.60
N TRP A 71 -9.95 11.85 -2.80
CA TRP A 71 -10.23 10.99 -3.95
C TRP A 71 -9.03 10.11 -4.32
N SER A 72 -7.81 10.66 -4.28
CA SER A 72 -6.58 9.92 -4.58
C SER A 72 -6.36 8.76 -3.60
N VAL A 73 -6.66 8.96 -2.31
CA VAL A 73 -6.57 7.93 -1.27
C VAL A 73 -7.69 6.89 -1.40
N GLU A 74 -8.94 7.32 -1.55
CA GLU A 74 -10.11 6.43 -1.65
C GLU A 74 -10.02 5.48 -2.86
N THR A 75 -9.43 5.96 -3.96
CA THR A 75 -9.26 5.19 -5.20
C THR A 75 -7.88 4.52 -5.31
N ALA A 76 -7.03 4.61 -4.29
CA ALA A 76 -5.76 3.89 -4.26
C ALA A 76 -5.99 2.39 -4.07
N GLY A 77 -5.15 1.56 -4.68
CA GLY A 77 -5.22 0.11 -4.53
C GLY A 77 -4.57 -0.39 -3.24
N LEU A 78 -3.63 0.38 -2.69
CA LEU A 78 -2.97 0.10 -1.42
C LEU A 78 -2.71 1.40 -0.65
N VAL A 79 -3.14 1.49 0.61
CA VAL A 79 -2.91 2.64 1.49
C VAL A 79 -2.27 2.17 2.78
N THR A 80 -0.96 2.34 2.93
CA THR A 80 -0.22 1.93 4.14
C THR A 80 -0.05 3.11 5.09
N ALA A 81 0.21 2.87 6.38
CA ALA A 81 0.51 3.90 7.38
C ALA A 81 1.84 3.63 8.11
#